data_AF-A0A7S3ULJ2-F1
#
_entry.id   AF-A0A7S3ULJ2-F1
#
_cell.length_a   1.000
_cell.length_b   1.000
_cell.length_c   1.000
_cell.angle_alpha   90.00
_cell.angle_beta   90.00
_cell.angle_gamma   90.00
#
_symmetry.space_group_name_H-M   'P 1'
#
loop_
_entity.id
_entity.type
_entity.pdbx_description
1 polymer ?
#
loop_
_entity_poly.entity_id
_entity_poly.type
_entity_poly.pdbx_seq_one_letter_code
_entity_poly.pdbx_strand_id
1 'polypeptide(L)'
;YINRLILYPTDFDNWSAENTKHTTQIMREYWWVSWVVVACYLIAIPVGQRIMKNRPAFNLKKPLALWNLFLATFSFIGVTRTLPLLLAGTWTNGPLYFVCRNASASYGTGPTGLWISLFMYSKYFELIDTAFLVLRKKHVNFLHWFHHATVLLY
;
A
#
# COMPACT_ATOMS: atom_id res chain seq x y z
N TYR A 1 -19.33 -16.37 17.29
CA TYR A 1 -19.31 -14.90 17.43
C TYR A 1 -18.16 -14.23 16.70
N ILE A 2 -16.92 -14.72 16.78
CA ILE A 2 -15.74 -14.13 16.09
C ILE A 2 -15.89 -14.07 14.55
N ASN A 3 -16.49 -15.10 13.93
CA ASN A 3 -16.70 -15.12 12.48
C ASN A 3 -17.67 -14.05 11.96
N ARG A 4 -18.67 -13.61 12.77
CA ARG A 4 -19.61 -12.57 12.32
C ARG A 4 -18.97 -11.18 12.27
N LEU A 5 -18.06 -10.84 13.18
CA LEU A 5 -17.44 -9.50 13.21
C LEU A 5 -16.44 -9.26 12.08
N ILE A 6 -15.84 -10.34 11.56
CA ILE A 6 -14.91 -10.28 10.42
C ILE A 6 -15.69 -10.24 9.10
N LEU A 7 -16.84 -10.94 9.02
CA LEU A 7 -17.65 -11.08 7.81
C LEU A 7 -18.69 -9.98 7.59
N TYR A 8 -19.17 -9.30 8.64
CA TYR A 8 -20.16 -8.22 8.50
C TYR A 8 -19.48 -6.86 8.37
N PRO A 9 -19.89 -6.02 7.40
CA PRO A 9 -19.37 -4.66 7.28
C PRO A 9 -19.73 -3.88 8.54
N THR A 10 -18.72 -3.28 9.18
CA THR A 10 -18.96 -2.21 10.16
C THR A 10 -19.35 -0.93 9.41
N ASP A 11 -20.01 0.04 10.06
CA ASP A 11 -20.42 1.30 9.40
C ASP A 11 -19.24 2.04 8.74
N PHE A 12 -18.02 1.86 9.27
CA PHE A 12 -16.76 2.37 8.70
C PHE A 12 -16.32 1.64 7.42
N ASP A 13 -16.63 0.35 7.32
CA ASP A 13 -16.26 -0.52 6.22
C ASP A 13 -17.32 -0.54 5.10
N ASN A 14 -18.36 0.29 5.19
CA ASN A 14 -19.46 0.35 4.22
C ASN A 14 -19.02 1.07 2.93
N TRP A 15 -18.17 0.40 2.17
CA TRP A 15 -17.62 0.90 0.92
C TRP A 15 -18.52 0.51 -0.25
N SER A 16 -19.16 1.51 -0.85
CA SER A 16 -20.05 1.30 -1.98
C SER A 16 -19.29 1.02 -3.28
N ALA A 17 -19.96 0.38 -4.24
CA ALA A 17 -19.42 0.21 -5.59
C ALA A 17 -19.15 1.56 -6.29
N GLU A 18 -19.91 2.60 -5.91
CA GLU A 18 -19.71 3.99 -6.37
C GLU A 18 -18.36 4.52 -5.90
N ASN A 19 -18.00 4.31 -4.62
CA ASN A 19 -16.72 4.74 -4.06
C ASN A 19 -15.54 4.03 -4.75
N THR A 20 -15.67 2.75 -5.06
CA THR A 20 -14.65 2.01 -5.83
C THR A 20 -14.50 2.58 -7.23
N LYS A 21 -15.60 2.87 -7.93
CA LYS A 21 -15.55 3.47 -9.27
C LYS A 21 -14.91 4.85 -9.22
N HIS A 22 -15.32 5.68 -8.27
CA HIS A 22 -14.79 7.03 -8.08
C HIS A 22 -13.29 7.02 -7.77
N THR A 23 -12.85 6.16 -6.85
CA THR A 23 -11.42 6.00 -6.49
C THR A 23 -10.61 5.50 -7.68
N THR A 24 -11.13 4.52 -8.41
CA THR A 24 -10.49 4.00 -9.64
C THR A 24 -10.40 5.06 -10.73
N GLN A 25 -11.44 5.88 -10.88
CA GLN A 25 -11.49 6.95 -11.86
C GLN A 25 -10.51 8.07 -11.53
N ILE A 26 -10.43 8.47 -10.25
CA ILE A 26 -9.40 9.39 -9.75
C ILE A 26 -8.02 8.81 -10.03
N MET A 27 -7.74 7.56 -9.64
CA MET A 27 -6.43 6.95 -9.91
C MET A 27 -6.08 6.92 -11.40
N ARG A 28 -7.06 6.69 -12.27
CA ARG A 28 -6.88 6.72 -13.72
C ARG A 28 -6.65 8.13 -14.26
N GLU A 29 -7.32 9.14 -13.72
CA GLU A 29 -7.17 10.53 -14.14
C GLU A 29 -5.83 11.12 -13.67
N TYR A 30 -5.42 10.77 -12.45
CA TYR A 30 -4.18 11.19 -11.81
C TYR A 30 -3.03 10.19 -12.00
N TRP A 31 -3.04 9.39 -13.07
CA TRP A 31 -1.97 8.44 -13.39
C TRP A 31 -0.58 9.11 -13.46
N TRP A 32 -0.54 10.38 -13.86
CA TRP A 32 0.66 11.19 -13.94
C TRP A 32 1.27 11.50 -12.55
N VAL A 33 0.47 11.46 -11.48
CA VAL A 33 0.95 11.70 -10.11
C VAL A 33 1.95 10.62 -9.69
N SER A 34 1.70 9.35 -10.01
CA SER A 34 2.64 8.25 -9.74
C SER A 34 4.01 8.50 -10.39
N TRP A 35 4.01 8.96 -11.64
CA TRP A 35 5.24 9.30 -12.37
C TRP A 35 5.99 10.48 -11.73
N VAL A 36 5.27 11.54 -11.36
CA VAL A 36 5.86 12.71 -10.68
C VAL A 36 6.44 12.30 -9.33
N VAL A 37 5.73 11.49 -8.54
CA VAL A 37 6.22 11.00 -7.24
C VAL A 37 7.47 10.16 -7.39
N VAL A 38 7.53 9.24 -8.37
CA VAL A 38 8.72 8.42 -8.62
C VAL A 38 9.90 9.26 -9.11
N ALA A 39 9.68 10.23 -10.01
CA ALA A 39 10.72 11.15 -10.42
C ALA A 39 11.27 11.97 -9.24
N CYS A 40 10.39 12.54 -8.42
CA CYS A 40 10.77 13.23 -7.18
C CYS A 40 11.54 12.32 -6.23
N TYR A 41 11.09 11.07 -6.06
CA TYR A 41 11.75 10.08 -5.22
C TYR A 41 13.18 9.76 -5.69
N LEU A 42 13.38 9.51 -6.99
CA LEU A 42 14.69 9.25 -7.57
C LEU A 42 15.65 10.43 -7.45
N ILE A 43 15.14 11.67 -7.50
CA ILE A 43 15.93 12.89 -7.28
C ILE A 43 16.22 13.10 -5.79
N ALA A 44 15.26 12.78 -4.91
CA ALA A 44 15.39 12.96 -3.48
C ALA A 44 16.48 12.08 -2.86
N ILE A 45 16.74 10.88 -3.40
CA ILE A 45 17.82 9.99 -2.92
C ILE A 45 19.21 10.66 -3.00
N PRO A 46 19.72 11.06 -4.19
CA PRO A 46 21.04 11.68 -4.29
C PRO A 46 21.09 13.07 -3.62
N VAL A 47 20.00 13.85 -3.65
CA VAL A 47 19.92 15.13 -2.96
C VAL A 47 20.02 14.94 -1.44
N GLY A 48 19.25 14.01 -0.88
CA GLY A 48 19.28 13.69 0.55
C GLY A 48 20.64 13.14 0.98
N GLN A 49 21.28 12.30 0.16
CA GLN A 49 22.65 11.82 0.41
C GLN A 49 23.68 12.96 0.43
N ARG A 50 23.56 13.94 -0.50
CA ARG A 50 24.44 15.12 -0.53
C ARG A 50 24.24 16.02 0.68
N ILE A 51 23.00 16.30 1.07
CA ILE A 51 22.68 17.11 2.27
C ILE A 51 23.22 16.42 3.53
N MET A 52 23.00 15.10 3.63
CA MET A 52 23.47 14.33 4.77
C MET A 52 24.99 14.22 4.82
N LYS A 53 25.74 14.39 3.72
CA LYS A 53 27.21 14.33 3.71
C LYS A 53 27.83 15.17 4.84
N ASN A 54 27.33 16.39 5.02
CA ASN A 54 27.84 17.37 5.99
C ASN A 54 27.16 17.30 7.38
N ARG A 55 26.25 16.35 7.62
CA ARG A 55 25.51 16.18 8.88
C ARG A 55 25.83 14.84 9.56
N PRO A 56 25.78 14.72 10.90
CA PRO A 56 25.90 13.42 11.56
C PRO A 56 24.69 12.52 11.23
N ALA A 57 24.89 11.20 11.28
CA ALA A 57 23.80 10.25 11.05
C ALA A 57 22.78 10.33 12.20
N PHE A 58 21.49 10.46 11.87
CA PHE A 58 20.44 10.47 12.88
C PHE A 58 20.19 9.06 13.41
N ASN A 59 19.98 8.91 14.73
CA ASN A 59 19.67 7.63 15.34
C ASN A 59 18.16 7.32 15.28
N LEU A 60 17.64 7.13 14.08
CA LEU A 60 16.21 6.89 13.80
C LEU A 60 15.82 5.41 13.89
N LYS A 61 16.53 4.60 14.67
CA LYS A 61 16.25 3.15 14.80
C LYS A 61 14.86 2.88 15.42
N LYS A 62 14.52 3.58 16.50
CA LYS A 62 13.22 3.45 17.18
C LYS A 62 12.04 3.90 16.31
N PRO A 63 12.05 5.11 15.70
CA PRO A 63 10.94 5.52 14.83
C PRO A 63 10.83 4.64 13.59
N LEU A 64 11.94 4.18 13.00
CA LEU A 64 11.89 3.21 11.90
C LEU A 64 11.25 1.88 12.31
N ALA A 65 11.59 1.36 13.50
CA ALA A 65 10.99 0.13 14.01
C ALA A 65 9.49 0.30 14.26
N LEU A 66 9.07 1.44 14.83
CA LEU A 66 7.66 1.77 15.04
C LEU A 66 6.90 1.92 13.72
N TRP A 67 7.54 2.55 12.73
CA TRP A 67 6.98 2.73 11.39
C TRP A 67 6.79 1.40 10.67
N ASN A 68 7.81 0.53 10.69
CA ASN A 68 7.70 -0.82 10.12
C ASN A 68 6.63 -1.65 10.84
N LEU A 69 6.49 -1.49 12.16
CA LEU A 69 5.42 -2.14 12.93
C LEU A 69 4.04 -1.61 12.53
N PHE A 70 3.92 -0.31 12.30
CA PHE A 70 2.69 0.29 11.79
C PHE A 70 2.31 -0.28 10.40
N LEU A 71 3.26 -0.35 9.46
CA LEU A 71 3.00 -0.96 8.15
C LEU A 71 2.68 -2.45 8.22
N ALA A 72 3.34 -3.20 9.13
CA ALA A 72 3.08 -4.61 9.36
C ALA A 72 1.68 -4.84 9.94
N THR A 73 1.27 -4.06 10.95
CA THR A 73 -0.07 -4.13 11.55
C THR A 73 -1.15 -3.72 10.56
N PHE A 74 -0.92 -2.66 9.78
CA PHE A 74 -1.81 -2.25 8.69
C PHE A 74 -2.02 -3.38 7.67
N SER A 75 -0.92 -4.00 7.22
CA SER A 75 -0.96 -5.11 6.26
C SER A 75 -1.66 -6.35 6.86
N PHE A 76 -1.44 -6.65 8.13
CA PHE A 76 -2.10 -7.74 8.83
C PHE A 76 -3.61 -7.55 8.88
N ILE A 77 -4.08 -6.34 9.22
CA ILE A 77 -5.51 -6.02 9.22
C ILE A 77 -6.09 -6.16 7.80
N GLY A 78 -5.40 -5.63 6.79
CA GLY A 78 -5.80 -5.77 5.38
C GLY A 78 -5.97 -7.23 4.97
N VAL A 79 -5.04 -8.12 5.35
CA VAL A 79 -5.16 -9.57 5.11
C VAL A 79 -6.37 -10.13 5.84
N THR A 80 -6.57 -9.84 7.13
CA THR A 80 -7.73 -10.39 7.87
C THR A 80 -9.09 -10.01 7.27
N ARG A 81 -9.17 -8.88 6.56
CA ARG A 81 -10.40 -8.39 5.92
C ARG A 81 -10.58 -8.84 4.47
N THR A 82 -9.49 -9.15 3.76
CA THR A 82 -9.52 -9.60 2.36
C THR A 82 -9.49 -11.14 2.23
N LEU A 83 -8.79 -11.82 3.14
CA LEU A 83 -8.59 -13.26 3.14
C LEU A 83 -9.89 -14.08 3.24
N PRO A 84 -10.89 -13.73 4.06
CA PRO A 84 -12.14 -14.51 4.12
C PRO A 84 -12.91 -14.49 2.81
N LEU A 85 -12.96 -13.33 2.14
CA LEU A 85 -13.59 -13.20 0.82
C LEU A 85 -12.83 -14.03 -0.22
N LEU A 86 -11.49 -13.96 -0.20
CA LEU A 86 -10.62 -14.73 -1.09
C LEU A 86 -10.82 -16.25 -0.91
N LEU A 87 -10.80 -16.73 0.34
CA LEU A 87 -10.96 -18.15 0.65
C LEU A 87 -12.37 -18.64 0.31
N ALA A 88 -13.41 -17.88 0.66
CA ALA A 88 -14.79 -18.25 0.34
C ALA A 88 -15.01 -18.29 -1.19
N GLY A 89 -14.50 -17.31 -1.94
CA GLY A 89 -14.62 -17.26 -3.39
C GLY A 89 -13.84 -18.37 -4.09
N THR A 90 -12.62 -18.68 -3.64
CA THR A 90 -11.81 -19.75 -4.23
C THR A 90 -12.37 -21.14 -3.92
N TRP A 91 -12.89 -21.36 -2.70
CA TRP A 91 -13.49 -22.64 -2.32
C TRP A 91 -14.80 -22.93 -3.08
N THR A 92 -15.60 -21.90 -3.34
CA THR A 92 -16.91 -22.05 -3.99
C THR A 92 -16.87 -22.03 -5.52
N ASN A 93 -16.01 -21.21 -6.12
CA ASN A 93 -15.99 -20.96 -7.56
C ASN A 93 -14.64 -21.30 -8.22
N GLY A 94 -13.69 -21.83 -7.46
CA GLY A 94 -12.33 -22.10 -7.92
C GLY A 94 -11.44 -20.84 -8.00
N PRO A 95 -10.11 -21.00 -8.19
CA PRO A 95 -9.16 -19.89 -8.22
C PRO A 95 -9.35 -18.94 -9.41
N LEU A 96 -9.94 -19.42 -10.51
CA LEU A 96 -10.22 -18.62 -11.71
C LEU A 96 -11.29 -17.55 -11.48
N TYR A 97 -12.10 -17.68 -10.43
CA TYR A 97 -13.18 -16.75 -10.10
C TYR A 97 -12.70 -15.30 -9.94
N PHE A 98 -11.52 -15.09 -9.35
CA PHE A 98 -10.96 -13.74 -9.14
C PHE A 98 -10.24 -13.18 -10.35
N VAL A 99 -9.83 -14.03 -11.30
CA VAL A 99 -9.10 -13.65 -12.51
C VAL A 99 -10.05 -13.31 -13.65
N CYS A 100 -11.12 -14.08 -13.83
CA CYS A 100 -12.03 -13.96 -14.97
C CYS A 100 -13.22 -13.02 -14.74
N ARG A 101 -13.40 -12.50 -13.51
CA ARG A 101 -14.51 -11.61 -13.15
C ARG A 101 -13.99 -10.21 -12.84
N ASN A 102 -14.75 -9.19 -13.25
CA ASN A 102 -14.40 -7.79 -13.02
C ASN A 102 -14.11 -7.51 -11.54
N ALA A 103 -12.97 -6.87 -11.27
CA ALA A 103 -12.51 -6.49 -9.94
C ALA A 103 -13.58 -5.74 -9.12
N SER A 104 -14.31 -4.85 -9.78
CA SER A 104 -15.40 -4.06 -9.19
C SER A 104 -16.58 -4.91 -8.71
N ALA A 105 -16.82 -6.08 -9.32
CA ALA A 105 -17.93 -6.98 -8.99
C ALA A 105 -17.52 -8.10 -8.00
N SER A 106 -16.22 -8.40 -7.89
CA SER A 106 -15.72 -9.48 -7.04
C SER A 106 -15.22 -9.00 -5.68
N TYR A 107 -14.42 -7.93 -5.63
CA TYR A 107 -13.77 -7.43 -4.40
C TYR A 107 -13.87 -5.91 -4.25
N GLY A 108 -14.62 -5.24 -5.12
CA GLY A 108 -14.84 -3.80 -5.11
C GLY A 108 -15.96 -3.29 -4.21
N THR A 109 -16.53 -4.12 -3.32
CA THR A 109 -17.65 -3.72 -2.46
C THR A 109 -17.44 -4.19 -1.02
N GLY A 110 -17.90 -3.38 -0.06
CA GLY A 110 -17.80 -3.68 1.37
C GLY A 110 -16.36 -3.55 1.91
N PRO A 111 -16.02 -4.23 3.02
CA PRO A 111 -14.74 -4.05 3.71
C PRO A 111 -13.55 -4.27 2.79
N THR A 112 -13.61 -5.28 1.93
CA THR A 112 -12.50 -5.63 1.04
C THR A 112 -12.15 -4.51 0.05
N GLY A 113 -13.13 -3.78 -0.48
CA GLY A 113 -12.90 -2.67 -1.41
C GLY A 113 -12.18 -1.48 -0.76
N LEU A 114 -12.56 -1.13 0.46
CA LEU A 114 -11.89 -0.09 1.25
C LEU A 114 -10.45 -0.49 1.57
N TRP A 115 -10.24 -1.70 2.08
CA TRP A 115 -8.91 -2.17 2.49
C TRP A 115 -7.95 -2.31 1.29
N ILE A 116 -8.43 -2.73 0.12
CA ILE A 116 -7.65 -2.74 -1.12
C ILE A 116 -7.26 -1.30 -1.52
N SER A 117 -8.21 -0.37 -1.47
CA SER A 117 -7.93 1.04 -1.80
C SER A 117 -6.88 1.64 -0.87
N LEU A 118 -7.01 1.41 0.45
CA LEU A 118 -6.00 1.82 1.43
C LEU A 118 -4.64 1.15 1.20
N PHE A 119 -4.62 -0.11 0.79
CA PHE A 119 -3.39 -0.82 0.44
C PHE A 119 -2.68 -0.22 -0.79
N MET A 120 -3.44 0.30 -1.77
CA MET A 120 -2.83 1.06 -2.87
C MET A 120 -2.17 2.34 -2.36
N TYR A 121 -2.83 3.07 -1.45
CA TYR A 121 -2.23 4.26 -0.83
C TYR A 121 -1.01 3.96 0.06
N SER A 122 -0.94 2.79 0.70
CA SER A 122 0.21 2.43 1.55
C SER A 122 1.53 2.37 0.77
N LYS A 123 1.52 2.16 -0.54
CA LYS A 123 2.73 2.19 -1.39
C LYS A 123 3.41 3.55 -1.43
N TYR A 124 2.66 4.63 -1.33
CA TYR A 124 3.23 5.97 -1.19
C TYR A 124 3.91 6.15 0.17
N PHE A 125 3.33 5.58 1.22
CA PHE A 125 3.90 5.63 2.56
C PHE A 125 5.16 4.75 2.70
N GLU A 126 5.27 3.65 1.96
CA GLU A 126 6.50 2.82 1.91
C GLU A 126 7.74 3.62 1.45
N LEU A 127 7.57 4.72 0.69
CA LEU A 127 8.69 5.60 0.33
C LEU A 127 9.38 6.22 1.55
N ILE A 128 8.68 6.37 2.67
CA ILE A 128 9.24 6.96 3.89
C ILE A 128 10.36 6.07 4.45
N ASP A 129 10.33 4.75 4.20
CA ASP A 129 11.41 3.83 4.60
C ASP A 129 12.75 4.23 4.00
N THR A 130 12.72 4.58 2.72
CA THR A 130 13.90 5.02 1.96
C THR A 130 14.43 6.35 2.49
N ALA A 131 13.53 7.27 2.88
CA ALA A 131 13.89 8.54 3.48
C ALA A 131 14.59 8.33 4.83
N PHE A 132 14.09 7.41 5.67
CA PHE A 132 14.75 7.03 6.91
C PHE A 132 16.13 6.40 6.66
N LEU A 133 16.32 5.60 5.62
CA LEU A 133 17.63 5.05 5.25
C LEU A 133 18.63 6.16 4.86
N VAL A 134 18.20 7.11 4.04
CA VAL A 134 19.01 8.26 3.61
C VAL A 134 19.41 9.13 4.81
N LEU A 135 18.46 9.46 5.70
CA LEU A 135 18.71 10.22 6.93
C LEU A 135 19.64 9.50 7.93
N ARG A 136 19.73 8.18 7.84
CA ARG A 136 20.65 7.37 8.65
C ARG A 136 22.01 7.16 7.99
N LYS A 137 22.26 7.78 6.82
CA LYS A 137 23.46 7.54 5.99
C LYS A 137 23.66 6.07 5.62
N LYS A 138 22.58 5.30 5.54
CA LYS A 138 22.66 3.92 5.03
C LYS A 138 22.61 3.93 3.51
N HIS A 139 23.42 3.07 2.88
CA HIS A 139 23.37 2.86 1.45
C HIS A 139 22.01 2.26 1.07
N VAL A 140 21.35 2.88 0.08
CA VAL A 140 20.10 2.37 -0.49
C VAL A 140 20.46 1.43 -1.62
N ASN A 141 20.16 0.13 -1.46
CA ASN A 141 20.49 -0.87 -2.47
C ASN A 141 19.64 -0.70 -3.74
N PHE A 142 20.20 -1.12 -4.88
CA PHE A 142 19.52 -1.06 -6.18
C PHE A 142 18.12 -1.67 -6.14
N LEU A 143 18.03 -2.90 -5.64
CA LEU A 143 16.78 -3.63 -5.54
C LEU A 143 15.71 -2.89 -4.73
N HIS A 144 16.12 -2.17 -3.67
CA HIS A 144 15.18 -1.50 -2.79
C HIS A 144 14.50 -0.32 -3.50
N TRP A 145 15.28 0.60 -4.06
CA TRP A 145 14.68 1.76 -4.74
C TRP A 145 14.00 1.37 -6.05
N PHE A 146 14.52 0.37 -6.77
CA PHE A 146 13.90 -0.16 -7.98
C PHE A 146 12.54 -0.79 -7.67
N HIS A 147 12.47 -1.65 -6.65
CA HIS A 147 11.21 -2.25 -6.21
C HIS A 147 10.18 -1.17 -5.82
N HIS A 148 10.56 -0.18 -5.01
CA HIS A 148 9.62 0.88 -4.63
C HIS A 148 9.16 1.74 -5.82
N ALA A 149 10.02 1.98 -6.81
CA ALA A 149 9.64 2.70 -8.02
C ALA A 149 8.65 1.90 -8.89
N THR A 150 8.88 0.60 -9.08
CA THR A 150 8.03 -0.22 -9.95
C THR A 150 6.66 -0.50 -9.34
N VAL A 151 6.58 -0.77 -8.03
CA VAL A 151 5.28 -1.00 -7.36
C VAL A 151 4.42 0.26 -7.24
N LEU A 152 4.99 1.45 -7.41
CA LEU A 152 4.25 2.73 -7.45
C LEU A 152 3.77 3.11 -8.85
N LEU A 153 4.46 2.62 -9.90
CA LEU A 153 4.08 2.83 -11.29
C LEU A 153 3.05 1.83 -11.80
N TYR A 154 2.82 0.75 -11.07
CA TYR A 154 1.80 -0.27 -11.35
C TYR A 154 0.42 0.19 -10.87
#